data_AF-A0AAV3NVL2-F1
#
_entry.id   AF-A0AAV3NVL2-F1
#
_cell.length_a   1.000
_cell.length_b   1.000
_cell.length_c   1.000
_cell.angle_alpha   90.00
_cell.angle_beta   90.00
_cell.angle_gamma   90.00
#
_symmetry.space_group_name_H-M   'P 1'
#
loop_
_entity.id
_entity.type
_entity.pdbx_description
1 polymer ?
#
loop_
_entity_poly.entity_id
_entity_poly.type
_entity_poly.pdbx_seq_one_letter_code
_entity_poly.pdbx_strand_id
1 'polypeptide(L)'
;MAGSPPVSITTDYDPVIHSAIMHVLPGSHHRFCKWHILKKSQEKLSHVFLTHPITVEEFEICWLSLVDKYDLRGHEWLQCLYSA
;
A
#
# COMPACT_ATOMS: atom_id res chain seq x y z
N MET A 1 8.73 -23.05 -25.20
CA MET A 1 7.46 -22.86 -24.47
C MET A 1 7.19 -21.38 -24.40
N ALA A 2 6.19 -20.86 -25.12
CA ALA A 2 5.77 -19.47 -24.96
C ALA A 2 4.89 -19.43 -23.70
N GLY A 3 5.48 -19.01 -22.58
CA GLY A 3 4.74 -18.83 -21.34
C GLY A 3 3.71 -17.72 -21.49
N SER A 4 2.50 -17.92 -20.97
CA SER A 4 1.48 -16.88 -20.92
C SER A 4 2.02 -15.68 -20.13
N PRO A 5 1.71 -14.43 -20.55
CA PRO A 5 2.12 -13.24 -19.81
C PRO A 5 1.54 -13.27 -18.39
N PRO A 6 2.24 -12.70 -17.39
CA PRO A 6 1.79 -12.68 -16.01
C PRO A 6 0.47 -11.92 -15.89
N VAL A 7 -0.42 -12.37 -15.02
CA VAL A 7 -1.69 -11.67 -14.75
C VAL A 7 -1.44 -10.30 -14.11
N SER A 8 -0.41 -10.17 -13.27
CA SER A 8 -0.07 -8.93 -12.59
C SER A 8 1.44 -8.76 -12.44
N ILE A 9 1.89 -7.51 -12.49
CA ILE A 9 3.27 -7.11 -12.33
C ILE A 9 3.31 -5.99 -11.29
N THR A 10 4.18 -6.13 -10.29
CA THR A 10 4.38 -5.10 -9.27
C THR A 10 5.75 -4.47 -9.48
N THR A 11 5.80 -3.15 -9.70
CA THR A 11 7.05 -2.40 -9.79
C THR A 11 6.98 -1.11 -8.98
N ASP A 12 8.12 -0.45 -8.79
CA ASP A 12 8.15 0.90 -8.25
C ASP A 12 7.52 1.89 -9.23
N TYR A 13 7.16 3.09 -8.76
CA TYR A 13 6.66 4.11 -9.67
C TYR A 13 7.79 4.63 -10.57
N ASP A 14 7.75 4.24 -11.83
CA ASP A 14 8.60 4.76 -12.89
C ASP A 14 7.78 4.91 -14.19
N PRO A 15 7.69 6.12 -14.76
CA PRO A 15 6.91 6.36 -15.97
C PRO A 15 7.36 5.55 -17.20
N VAL A 16 8.67 5.29 -17.31
CA VAL A 16 9.27 4.52 -18.42
C VAL A 16 8.91 3.04 -18.26
N ILE A 17 9.06 2.50 -17.06
CA ILE A 17 8.64 1.11 -16.76
C ILE A 17 7.15 0.94 -16.98
N HIS A 18 6.34 1.91 -16.53
CA HIS A 18 4.89 1.87 -16.76
C HIS A 18 4.57 1.83 -18.26
N SER A 19 5.17 2.71 -19.06
CA SER A 19 4.97 2.72 -20.51
C SER A 19 5.42 1.42 -21.17
N ALA A 20 6.55 0.85 -20.74
CA ALA A 20 7.06 -0.41 -21.26
C ALA A 20 6.12 -1.57 -20.94
N ILE A 21 5.57 -1.64 -19.73
CA ILE A 21 4.58 -2.66 -19.34
C ILE A 21 3.32 -2.54 -20.19
N MET A 22 2.80 -1.32 -20.38
CA MET A 22 1.61 -1.10 -21.20
C MET A 22 1.83 -1.52 -22.67
N HIS A 23 3.06 -1.43 -23.18
CA HIS A 23 3.39 -1.79 -24.56
C HIS A 23 3.71 -3.28 -24.73
N VAL A 24 4.50 -3.87 -23.83
CA VAL A 24 5.01 -5.24 -23.95
C VAL A 24 4.03 -6.25 -23.32
N LEU A 25 3.28 -5.84 -22.30
CA LEU A 25 2.39 -6.70 -21.50
C LEU A 25 1.00 -6.03 -21.30
N PRO A 26 0.28 -5.69 -22.39
CA PRO A 26 -0.97 -4.92 -22.32
C PRO A 26 -2.10 -5.62 -21.57
N GLY A 27 -2.04 -6.95 -21.42
CA GLY A 27 -3.01 -7.74 -20.65
C GLY A 27 -2.67 -7.91 -19.17
N SER A 28 -1.50 -7.43 -18.72
CA SER A 28 -1.06 -7.56 -17.33
C SER A 28 -1.51 -6.37 -16.50
N HIS A 29 -2.00 -6.62 -15.28
CA HIS A 29 -2.30 -5.55 -14.34
C HIS A 29 -1.01 -4.99 -13.71
N HIS A 30 -0.69 -3.75 -14.04
CA HIS A 30 0.41 -3.03 -13.39
C HIS A 30 0.00 -2.52 -12.00
N ARG A 31 0.73 -2.94 -10.97
CA ARG A 31 0.56 -2.52 -9.59
C ARG A 31 1.81 -1.80 -9.11
N PHE A 32 1.63 -0.81 -8.26
CA PHE A 32 2.75 -0.17 -7.60
C PHE A 32 3.13 -0.90 -6.32
N CYS A 33 4.44 -0.97 -6.07
CA CYS A 33 4.99 -1.52 -4.84
C CYS A 33 4.52 -0.69 -3.63
N LYS A 34 3.60 -1.26 -2.83
CA LYS A 34 3.05 -0.61 -1.63
C LYS A 34 4.15 -0.14 -0.68
N TRP A 35 5.14 -0.99 -0.43
CA TRP A 35 6.26 -0.64 0.45
C TRP A 35 7.04 0.56 -0.06
N HIS A 36 7.34 0.60 -1.36
CA HIS A 36 8.08 1.72 -1.93
C HIS A 36 7.27 3.02 -1.90
N ILE A 37 5.96 2.94 -2.15
CA ILE A 37 5.05 4.10 -1.99
C ILE A 37 5.10 4.61 -0.55
N LEU A 38 4.90 3.74 0.44
CA LEU A 38 4.89 4.14 1.85
C LEU A 38 6.22 4.76 2.27
N LYS A 39 7.35 4.15 1.87
CA LYS A 39 8.69 4.70 2.11
C LYS A 39 8.88 6.07 1.47
N LYS A 40 8.51 6.25 0.20
CA LYS A 40 8.60 7.54 -0.50
C LYS A 40 7.69 8.60 0.12
N SER A 41 6.51 8.21 0.58
CA SER A 41 5.60 9.10 1.32
C SER A 41 6.25 9.57 2.61
N GLN A 42 6.85 8.68 3.40
CA GLN A 42 7.59 9.06 4.61
C GLN A 42 8.73 10.03 4.30
N GLU A 43 9.52 9.76 3.25
CA GLU A 43 10.63 10.65 2.83
C GLU A 43 10.12 12.05 2.42
N LYS A 44 9.15 12.10 1.49
CA LYS A 44 8.68 13.36 0.88
C LYS A 44 7.73 14.18 1.77
N LEU A 45 6.92 13.50 2.58
CA LEU A 45 5.91 14.11 3.44
C LEU A 45 6.34 14.16 4.91
N SER A 46 7.62 13.89 5.19
CA SER A 46 8.23 14.00 6.53
C SER A 46 7.82 15.28 7.26
N HIS A 47 7.86 16.43 6.59
CA HIS A 47 7.44 17.71 7.16
C HIS A 47 5.96 17.75 7.59
N VAL A 48 5.07 17.08 6.86
CA VAL A 48 3.64 16.97 7.21
C VAL A 48 3.47 16.13 8.47
N PHE A 49 4.15 14.98 8.53
CA PHE A 49 4.12 14.08 9.69
C PHE A 49 4.69 14.72 10.95
N LEU A 50 5.71 15.59 10.80
CA LEU A 50 6.26 16.36 11.92
C LEU A 50 5.31 17.46 12.41
N THR A 51 4.52 18.05 11.51
CA THR A 51 3.59 19.14 11.84
C THR A 51 2.26 18.61 12.40
N HIS A 52 1.87 17.39 12.02
CA HIS A 52 0.65 16.73 12.47
C HIS A 52 1.02 15.39 13.12
N PRO A 53 1.67 15.41 14.29
CA PRO A 53 1.93 14.19 15.02
C PRO A 53 0.59 13.60 15.45
N ILE A 54 0.32 12.37 15.02
CA ILE A 54 -0.84 11.62 15.49
C ILE A 54 -0.57 11.20 16.94
N THR A 55 -1.47 11.56 17.86
CA THR A 55 -1.38 11.03 19.23
C THR A 55 -1.81 9.57 19.26
N VAL A 56 -1.42 8.85 20.32
CA VAL A 56 -1.89 7.48 20.53
C VAL A 56 -3.42 7.45 20.58
N GLU A 57 -4.07 8.43 21.24
CA GLU A 57 -5.53 8.47 21.29
C GLU A 57 -6.16 8.69 19.91
N GLU A 58 -5.61 9.58 19.09
CA GLU A 58 -6.10 9.82 17.73
C GLU A 58 -5.95 8.58 16.85
N PHE A 59 -4.83 7.88 16.98
CA PHE A 59 -4.61 6.61 16.31
C PHE A 59 -5.63 5.56 16.74
N GLU A 60 -5.83 5.36 18.04
CA GLU A 60 -6.79 4.40 18.60
C GLU A 60 -8.21 4.68 18.10
N ILE A 61 -8.64 5.95 18.11
CA ILE A 61 -9.97 6.36 17.60
C ILE A 61 -10.11 6.03 16.11
N CYS A 62 -9.11 6.40 15.30
CA CYS A 62 -9.15 6.12 13.86
C CYS A 62 -9.10 4.62 13.57
N TRP A 63 -8.29 3.88 14.31
CA TRP A 63 -8.12 2.43 14.19
C TRP A 63 -9.44 1.71 14.51
N LEU A 64 -10.04 2.00 15.66
CA LEU A 64 -11.33 1.42 16.06
C LEU A 64 -12.42 1.76 15.03
N SER A 65 -12.47 3.01 14.55
CA SER A 65 -13.42 3.41 13.51
C SER A 65 -13.24 2.61 12.21
N LEU A 66 -11.99 2.36 11.81
CA LEU A 66 -11.68 1.55 10.63
C LEU A 66 -12.08 0.09 10.82
N VAL A 67 -11.73 -0.51 11.96
CA VAL A 67 -12.05 -1.90 12.28
C VAL A 67 -13.56 -2.12 12.32
N ASP A 68 -14.32 -1.20 12.93
CA ASP A 68 -15.77 -1.29 13.05
C ASP A 68 -16.48 -1.11 11.71
N LYS A 69 -16.03 -0.11 10.93
CA LYS A 69 -16.66 0.21 9.64
C LYS A 69 -16.62 -0.94 8.65
N TYR A 70 -15.59 -1.78 8.72
CA TYR A 70 -15.37 -2.89 7.79
C TYR A 70 -15.55 -4.27 8.45
N ASP A 71 -16.11 -4.33 9.66
CA ASP A 71 -16.35 -5.56 10.43
C ASP A 71 -15.10 -6.44 10.58
N LEU A 72 -13.96 -5.80 10.84
CA LEU A 72 -12.64 -6.45 10.89
C LEU A 72 -12.28 -6.95 12.30
N ARG A 73 -13.21 -6.84 13.27
CA ARG A 73 -12.94 -7.17 14.67
C ARG A 73 -12.46 -8.60 14.86
N GLY A 74 -12.93 -9.55 14.05
CA GLY A 74 -12.52 -10.96 14.10
C GLY A 74 -11.36 -11.34 13.18
N HIS A 75 -10.74 -10.38 12.49
CA HIS A 75 -9.71 -10.68 11.49
C HIS A 75 -8.37 -11.01 12.17
N GLU A 76 -8.06 -12.29 12.33
CA GLU A 76 -6.90 -12.80 13.09
C GLU A 76 -5.58 -12.13 12.72
N TRP A 77 -5.30 -11.95 11.43
CA TRP A 77 -4.06 -11.29 10.99
C TRP A 77 -3.97 -9.82 11.43
N LEU A 78 -5.09 -9.10 11.46
CA LEU A 78 -5.11 -7.69 11.90
C LEU A 78 -4.94 -7.60 13.42
N GLN A 79 -5.56 -8.52 14.16
CA GLN A 79 -5.38 -8.61 15.61
C GLN A 79 -3.92 -8.90 15.97
N CYS A 80 -3.31 -9.91 15.33
CA CYS A 80 -1.89 -10.25 15.54
C CYS A 80 -0.98 -9.04 15.26
N LEU A 81 -1.23 -8.32 14.16
CA LEU A 81 -0.46 -7.13 13.80
C LEU A 81 -0.60 -6.01 14.83
N TYR A 82 -1.79 -5.83 15.38
CA TYR A 82 -2.06 -4.80 16.39
C TYR A 82 -1.40 -5.10 17.73
N SER A 83 -1.35 -6.38 18.10
CA SER A 83 -0.79 -6.86 19.37
C SER A 83 0.73 -7.08 19.36
N ALA A 84 1.37 -7.02 18.19
CA ALA A 84 2.79 -7.28 17.99
C ALA A 84 3.65 -6.07 18.38
#